data_AF-A0A537Q961-F1
#
_entry.id   AF-A0A537Q961-F1
#
_cell.length_a   1.000
_cell.length_b   1.000
_cell.length_c   1.000
_cell.angle_alpha   90.00
_cell.angle_beta   90.00
_cell.angle_gamma   90.00
#
_symmetry.space_group_name_H-M   'P 1'
#
loop_
_entity.id
_entity.type
_entity.pdbx_description
1 polymer ?
#
loop_
_entity_poly.entity_id
_entity_poly.type
_entity_poly.pdbx_seq_one_letter_code
_entity_poly.pdbx_strand_id
1 'polypeptide(L)'
;MSAHESMEQADQAKEASGENRRIALLIAIIALCLALSETLGKGAQTESISKNVEASNLWAFFQAKSIRRTTVQTAADQGKISLAGASDDATKAALQKQIDDWQKTAARYRSEPETGEGTEQLSERAKHAEEERDLATAKYHHFELASAAFQIGIVLASATIITGIIVLAWISGLLTLAGIAMTALGIFAPHLLHLP
;
A
#
# COMPACT_ATOMS: atom_id res chain seq x y z
N MET A 1 -45.64 -0.53 51.58
CA MET A 1 -45.52 -0.61 50.12
C MET A 1 -44.50 0.40 49.57
N SER A 2 -44.50 1.65 50.01
CA SER A 2 -43.59 2.70 49.51
C SER A 2 -42.08 2.49 49.72
N ALA A 3 -41.65 1.86 50.82
CA ALA A 3 -40.22 1.62 51.10
C ALA A 3 -39.62 0.50 50.23
N HIS A 4 -40.42 -0.49 49.84
CA HIS A 4 -39.99 -1.59 48.98
C HIS A 4 -39.89 -1.14 47.52
N GLU A 5 -40.86 -0.36 47.04
CA GLU A 5 -40.85 0.22 45.68
C GLU A 5 -39.69 1.21 45.48
N SER A 6 -39.33 1.99 46.51
CA SER A 6 -38.18 2.91 46.46
C SER A 6 -36.82 2.19 46.52
N MET A 7 -36.73 1.06 47.24
CA MET A 7 -35.55 0.19 47.18
C MET A 7 -35.41 -0.48 45.81
N GLU A 8 -36.50 -0.98 45.23
CA GLU A 8 -36.50 -1.63 43.92
C GLU A 8 -36.12 -0.66 42.79
N GLN A 9 -36.59 0.60 42.84
CA GLN A 9 -36.15 1.65 41.92
C GLN A 9 -34.68 2.03 42.11
N ALA A 10 -34.18 2.05 43.35
CA ALA A 10 -32.78 2.34 43.63
C ALA A 10 -31.83 1.22 43.14
N ASP A 11 -32.26 -0.04 43.25
CA ASP A 11 -31.52 -1.19 42.75
C ASP A 11 -31.52 -1.23 41.22
N GLN A 12 -32.67 -1.00 40.56
CA GLN A 12 -32.75 -0.87 39.09
C GLN A 12 -31.89 0.29 38.56
N ALA A 13 -31.86 1.44 39.24
CA ALA A 13 -31.02 2.57 38.86
C ALA A 13 -29.51 2.28 39.04
N LYS A 14 -29.13 1.53 40.08
CA LYS A 14 -27.74 1.08 40.29
C LYS A 14 -27.30 0.08 39.22
N GLU A 15 -28.15 -0.89 38.88
CA GLU A 15 -27.85 -1.87 37.84
C GLU A 15 -27.68 -1.20 36.47
N ALA A 16 -28.59 -0.29 36.09
CA ALA A 16 -28.48 0.48 34.85
C ALA A 16 -27.22 1.36 34.82
N SER A 17 -26.85 1.98 35.94
CA SER A 17 -25.60 2.75 36.07
C SER A 17 -24.36 1.87 35.89
N GLY A 18 -24.37 0.67 36.45
CA GLY A 18 -23.29 -0.31 36.30
C GLY A 18 -23.13 -0.81 34.86
N GLU A 19 -24.24 -1.09 34.18
CA GLU A 19 -24.25 -1.54 32.78
C GLU A 19 -23.75 -0.44 31.83
N ASN A 20 -24.23 0.80 32.00
CA ASN A 20 -23.77 1.95 31.21
C ASN A 20 -22.27 2.21 31.38
N ARG A 21 -21.74 2.04 32.61
CA ARG A 21 -20.29 2.18 32.86
C ARG A 21 -19.46 1.11 32.12
N ARG A 22 -19.97 -0.13 32.04
CA ARG A 22 -19.31 -1.22 31.30
C ARG A 22 -19.29 -0.94 29.80
N ILE A 23 -20.42 -0.48 29.24
CA ILE A 23 -20.51 -0.13 27.82
C ILE A 23 -19.64 1.09 27.49
N ALA A 24 -19.56 2.09 28.37
CA ALA A 24 -18.66 3.23 28.20
C ALA A 24 -17.18 2.81 28.18
N LEU A 25 -16.77 1.87 29.04
CA LEU A 25 -15.43 1.28 29.01
C LEU A 25 -15.17 0.51 27.71
N LEU A 26 -16.15 -0.24 27.22
CA LEU A 26 -16.06 -0.93 25.93
C LEU A 26 -15.82 0.07 24.79
N ILE A 27 -16.59 1.16 24.73
CA ILE A 27 -16.41 2.22 23.72
C ILE A 27 -14.99 2.80 23.77
N ALA A 28 -14.46 3.06 24.97
CA ALA A 28 -13.09 3.58 25.12
C ALA A 28 -12.02 2.62 24.58
N ILE A 29 -12.20 1.30 24.80
CA ILE A 29 -11.29 0.27 24.26
C ILE A 29 -11.39 0.21 22.73
N ILE A 30 -12.61 0.23 22.17
CA ILE A 30 -12.81 0.20 20.72
C ILE A 30 -12.20 1.46 20.08
N ALA A 31 -12.37 2.63 20.71
CA ALA A 31 -11.79 3.88 20.23
C ALA A 31 -10.26 3.85 20.22
N LEU A 32 -9.62 3.22 21.22
CA LEU A 32 -8.17 3.00 21.21
C LEU A 32 -7.75 2.10 20.05
N CYS A 33 -8.50 1.00 19.81
CA CYS A 33 -8.23 0.10 18.69
C CYS A 33 -8.39 0.81 17.33
N LEU A 34 -9.43 1.64 17.19
CA LEU A 34 -9.65 2.49 16.03
C LEU A 34 -8.47 3.43 15.78
N ALA A 35 -8.02 4.14 16.81
CA ALA A 35 -6.90 5.07 16.68
C ALA A 35 -5.61 4.38 16.21
N LEU A 36 -5.34 3.16 16.71
CA LEU A 36 -4.21 2.35 16.25
C LEU A 36 -4.39 1.90 14.80
N SER A 37 -5.57 1.39 14.44
CA SER A 37 -5.89 0.94 13.08
C SER A 37 -5.77 2.07 12.06
N GLU A 38 -6.31 3.27 12.35
CA GLU A 38 -6.19 4.44 11.48
C GLU A 38 -4.74 4.92 11.34
N THR A 39 -3.95 4.87 12.41
CA THR A 39 -2.53 5.26 12.36
C THR A 39 -1.74 4.30 11.48
N LEU A 40 -1.93 3.00 11.63
CA LEU A 40 -1.31 1.98 10.79
C LEU A 40 -1.79 2.06 9.34
N GLY A 41 -3.09 2.30 9.13
CA GLY A 41 -3.70 2.50 7.82
C GLY A 41 -3.07 3.68 7.07
N LYS A 42 -2.95 4.84 7.71
CA LYS A 42 -2.30 6.02 7.12
C LYS A 42 -0.82 5.76 6.80
N GLY A 43 -0.11 5.02 7.66
CA GLY A 43 1.26 4.59 7.39
C GLY A 43 1.36 3.74 6.13
N ALA A 44 0.55 2.68 6.04
CA ALA A 44 0.49 1.80 4.88
C ALA A 44 0.07 2.52 3.59
N GLN A 45 -0.89 3.46 3.69
CA GLN A 45 -1.29 4.31 2.56
C GLN A 45 -0.12 5.18 2.08
N THR A 46 0.61 5.82 3.00
CA THR A 46 1.76 6.67 2.68
C THR A 46 2.86 5.85 2.00
N GLU A 47 3.15 4.66 2.52
CA GLU A 47 4.12 3.74 1.94
C GLU A 47 3.69 3.27 0.55
N SER A 48 2.42 2.90 0.37
CA SER A 48 1.85 2.54 -0.94
C SER A 48 2.01 3.66 -1.95
N ILE A 49 1.70 4.91 -1.59
CA ILE A 49 1.86 6.07 -2.48
C ILE A 49 3.34 6.27 -2.81
N SER A 50 4.21 6.21 -1.79
CA SER A 50 5.66 6.39 -1.97
C SER A 50 6.24 5.34 -2.92
N LYS A 51 5.89 4.06 -2.75
CA LYS A 51 6.33 2.96 -3.61
C LYS A 51 5.76 3.03 -5.01
N ASN A 52 4.52 3.50 -5.17
CA ASN A 52 3.96 3.76 -6.48
C ASN A 52 4.73 4.87 -7.23
N VAL A 53 5.09 5.95 -6.53
CA VAL A 53 5.93 7.03 -7.10
C VAL A 53 7.32 6.50 -7.47
N GLU A 54 7.93 5.68 -6.62
CA GLU A 54 9.21 5.03 -6.89
C GLU A 54 9.16 4.15 -8.15
N ALA A 55 8.18 3.25 -8.24
CA ALA A 55 7.95 2.39 -9.40
C ALA A 55 7.72 3.21 -10.68
N SER A 56 6.88 4.25 -10.61
CA SER A 56 6.60 5.14 -11.75
C SER A 56 7.87 5.84 -12.25
N ASN A 57 8.70 6.34 -11.33
CA ASN A 57 9.98 6.96 -11.68
C ASN A 57 10.94 5.97 -12.32
N LEU A 58 11.05 4.74 -11.79
CA LEU A 58 11.90 3.70 -12.36
C LEU A 58 11.45 3.31 -13.77
N TRP A 59 10.15 3.18 -14.00
CA TRP A 59 9.60 2.96 -15.35
C TRP A 59 9.82 4.14 -16.28
N ALA A 60 9.78 5.37 -15.79
CA ALA A 60 10.12 6.55 -16.59
C ALA A 60 11.60 6.54 -17.00
N PHE A 61 12.51 6.20 -16.09
CA PHE A 61 13.95 6.03 -16.40
C PHE A 61 14.19 4.90 -17.40
N PHE A 62 13.52 3.76 -17.22
CA PHE A 62 13.56 2.64 -18.15
C PHE A 62 13.15 3.08 -19.56
N GLN A 63 12.01 3.78 -19.69
CA GLN A 63 11.51 4.27 -20.97
C GLN A 63 12.49 5.25 -21.60
N ALA A 64 13.00 6.22 -20.83
CA ALA A 64 13.98 7.19 -21.32
C ALA A 64 15.27 6.51 -21.84
N LYS A 65 15.80 5.53 -21.09
CA LYS A 65 17.02 4.80 -21.49
C LYS A 65 16.75 3.86 -22.68
N SER A 66 15.56 3.26 -22.76
CA SER A 66 15.12 2.47 -23.92
C SER A 66 15.01 3.30 -25.21
N ILE A 67 14.45 4.51 -25.12
CA ILE A 67 14.40 5.46 -26.25
C ILE A 67 15.81 5.84 -26.68
N ARG A 68 16.68 6.26 -25.74
CA ARG A 68 18.07 6.62 -26.04
C ARG A 68 18.84 5.46 -26.68
N ARG A 69 18.64 4.23 -26.19
CA ARG A 69 19.19 3.01 -26.78
C ARG A 69 18.72 2.83 -28.22
N THR A 70 17.41 2.93 -28.46
CA THR A 70 16.84 2.82 -29.81
C THR A 70 17.44 3.86 -30.74
N THR A 71 17.58 5.11 -30.31
CA THR A 71 18.20 6.19 -31.10
C THR A 71 19.64 5.86 -31.50
N VAL A 72 20.51 5.45 -30.57
CA VAL A 72 21.91 5.14 -30.89
C VAL A 72 22.06 3.87 -31.72
N GLN A 73 21.14 2.91 -31.54
CA GLN A 73 21.13 1.67 -32.31
C GLN A 73 20.72 1.94 -33.77
N THR A 74 19.68 2.74 -33.99
CA THR A 74 19.30 3.23 -35.33
C THR A 74 20.43 4.04 -35.98
N ALA A 75 21.14 4.89 -35.21
CA ALA A 75 22.28 5.63 -35.73
C ALA A 75 23.44 4.70 -36.16
N ALA A 76 23.74 3.66 -35.38
CA ALA A 76 24.72 2.64 -35.73
C ALA A 76 24.33 1.86 -36.99
N ASP A 77 23.06 1.50 -37.14
CA ASP A 77 22.58 0.79 -38.33
C ASP A 77 22.61 1.68 -39.57
N GLN A 78 22.27 2.97 -39.46
CA GLN A 78 22.45 3.94 -40.54
C GLN A 78 23.94 4.12 -40.89
N GLY A 79 24.82 4.15 -39.88
CA GLY A 79 26.28 4.20 -40.06
C GLY A 79 26.81 3.02 -40.87
N LYS A 80 26.29 1.81 -40.65
CA LYS A 80 26.67 0.61 -41.44
C LYS A 80 26.31 0.75 -42.92
N ILE A 81 25.16 1.36 -43.22
CA ILE A 81 24.76 1.66 -44.60
C ILE A 81 25.75 2.65 -45.23
N SER A 82 26.09 3.72 -44.53
CA SER A 82 27.07 4.71 -44.99
C SER A 82 28.47 4.10 -45.18
N LEU A 83 28.88 3.19 -44.29
CA LEU A 83 30.16 2.48 -44.38
C LEU A 83 30.23 1.61 -45.64
N ALA A 84 29.13 0.93 -45.99
CA ALA A 84 29.06 0.10 -47.20
C ALA A 84 29.19 0.93 -48.50
N GLY A 85 28.82 2.21 -48.47
CA GLY A 85 28.95 3.14 -49.60
C GLY A 85 30.25 3.94 -49.64
N ALA A 86 31.11 3.86 -48.61
CA ALA A 86 32.34 4.64 -48.54
C ALA A 86 33.45 4.03 -49.40
N SER A 87 34.20 4.88 -50.13
CA SER A 87 35.26 4.45 -51.04
C SER A 87 36.67 4.61 -50.45
N ASP A 88 36.92 5.65 -49.65
CA ASP A 88 38.23 5.92 -49.06
C ASP A 88 38.42 5.28 -47.67
N ASP A 89 39.64 4.85 -47.38
CA ASP A 89 39.96 4.07 -46.18
C ASP A 89 39.91 4.90 -44.88
N ALA A 90 40.18 6.21 -44.96
CA ALA A 90 40.11 7.10 -43.81
C ALA A 90 38.66 7.26 -43.32
N THR A 91 37.72 7.47 -44.24
CA THR A 91 36.27 7.56 -43.94
C THR A 91 35.73 6.23 -43.43
N LYS A 92 36.16 5.10 -44.02
CA LYS A 92 35.78 3.76 -43.52
C LYS A 92 36.20 3.56 -42.08
N ALA A 93 37.45 3.87 -41.74
CA ALA A 93 37.96 3.73 -40.38
C ALA A 93 37.20 4.63 -39.37
N ALA A 94 36.90 5.89 -39.76
CA ALA A 94 36.14 6.81 -38.93
C ALA A 94 34.70 6.33 -38.67
N LEU A 95 34.00 5.88 -39.73
CA LEU A 95 32.65 5.34 -39.62
C LEU A 95 32.60 4.06 -38.78
N GLN A 96 33.54 3.13 -38.99
CA GLN A 96 33.62 1.90 -38.21
C GLN A 96 33.79 2.21 -36.71
N LYS A 97 34.70 3.12 -36.36
CA LYS A 97 34.89 3.54 -34.97
C LYS A 97 33.61 4.11 -34.36
N GLN A 98 32.91 4.99 -35.10
CA GLN A 98 31.67 5.60 -34.62
C GLN A 98 30.55 4.55 -34.42
N ILE A 99 30.43 3.58 -35.32
CA ILE A 99 29.49 2.45 -35.20
C ILE A 99 29.81 1.65 -33.93
N ASP A 100 31.08 1.30 -33.71
CA ASP A 100 31.51 0.52 -32.55
C ASP A 100 31.22 1.26 -31.23
N ASP A 101 31.48 2.57 -31.18
CA ASP A 101 31.21 3.41 -30.01
C ASP A 101 29.70 3.51 -29.71
N TRP A 102 28.87 3.63 -30.74
CA TRP A 102 27.41 3.61 -30.57
C TRP A 102 26.87 2.23 -30.15
N GLN A 103 27.42 1.14 -30.68
CA GLN A 103 27.05 -0.21 -30.25
C GLN A 103 27.43 -0.47 -28.79
N LYS A 104 28.63 -0.06 -28.36
CA LYS A 104 29.04 -0.11 -26.95
C LYS A 104 28.11 0.72 -26.06
N THR A 105 27.72 1.91 -26.52
CA THR A 105 26.76 2.76 -25.78
C THR A 105 25.38 2.09 -25.67
N ALA A 106 24.88 1.49 -26.74
CA ALA A 106 23.62 0.75 -26.75
C ALA A 106 23.65 -0.44 -25.79
N ALA A 107 24.76 -1.18 -25.75
CA ALA A 107 24.98 -2.29 -24.82
C ALA A 107 25.00 -1.81 -23.36
N ARG A 108 25.69 -0.70 -23.05
CA ARG A 108 25.70 -0.11 -21.71
C ARG A 108 24.31 0.35 -21.28
N TYR A 109 23.54 0.98 -22.16
CA TYR A 109 22.16 1.35 -21.83
C TYR A 109 21.26 0.13 -21.55
N ARG A 110 21.54 -1.01 -22.18
CA ARG A 110 20.81 -2.24 -21.90
C ARG A 110 21.13 -2.78 -20.50
N SER A 111 22.41 -2.91 -20.18
CA SER A 111 22.89 -3.50 -18.94
C SER A 111 24.06 -2.70 -18.39
N GLU A 112 23.92 -2.21 -17.17
CA GLU A 112 24.95 -1.44 -16.48
C GLU A 112 24.97 -1.85 -14.99
N PRO A 113 25.53 -3.04 -14.68
CA PRO A 113 25.43 -3.61 -13.34
C PRO A 113 26.13 -2.77 -12.26
N GLU A 114 27.20 -2.08 -12.61
CA GLU A 114 27.99 -1.27 -11.67
C GLU A 114 27.19 -0.11 -11.06
N THR A 115 26.32 0.51 -11.85
CA THR A 115 25.47 1.63 -11.40
C THR A 115 24.03 1.20 -11.13
N GLY A 116 23.62 0.02 -11.61
CA GLY A 116 22.24 -0.46 -11.49
C GLY A 116 21.25 0.35 -12.33
N GLU A 117 21.74 1.09 -13.34
CA GLU A 117 20.94 1.98 -14.17
C GLU A 117 20.65 1.40 -15.57
N GLY A 118 21.15 0.22 -15.93
CA GLY A 118 20.79 -0.40 -17.20
C GLY A 118 19.29 -0.71 -17.26
N THR A 119 18.69 -0.77 -18.46
CA THR A 119 17.27 -1.07 -18.59
C THR A 119 16.85 -2.39 -17.94
N GLU A 120 17.73 -3.40 -17.94
CA GLU A 120 17.47 -4.67 -17.25
C GLU A 120 17.32 -4.45 -15.74
N GLN A 121 18.30 -3.80 -15.12
CA GLN A 121 18.32 -3.51 -13.67
C GLN A 121 17.19 -2.55 -13.26
N LEU A 122 16.89 -1.53 -14.06
CA LEU A 122 15.78 -0.61 -13.82
C LEU A 122 14.44 -1.35 -13.82
N SER A 123 14.24 -2.31 -14.73
CA SER A 123 12.98 -3.06 -14.82
C SER A 123 12.80 -4.01 -13.63
N GLU A 124 13.86 -4.63 -13.14
CA GLU A 124 13.82 -5.49 -11.94
C GLU A 124 13.48 -4.67 -10.69
N ARG A 125 14.14 -3.52 -10.52
CA ARG A 125 13.86 -2.59 -9.41
C ARG A 125 12.43 -2.04 -9.49
N ALA A 126 11.95 -1.72 -10.68
CA ALA A 126 10.58 -1.22 -10.87
C ALA A 126 9.56 -2.26 -10.40
N LYS A 127 9.72 -3.52 -10.81
CA LYS A 127 8.85 -4.63 -10.39
C LYS A 127 8.90 -4.86 -8.88
N HIS A 128 10.08 -4.82 -8.28
CA HIS A 128 10.20 -4.94 -6.82
C HIS A 128 9.46 -3.80 -6.09
N ALA A 129 9.58 -2.57 -6.58
CA ALA A 129 8.83 -1.44 -6.02
C ALA A 129 7.30 -1.59 -6.22
N GLU A 130 6.85 -2.21 -7.31
CA GLU A 130 5.44 -2.57 -7.50
C GLU A 130 4.97 -3.64 -6.52
N GLU A 131 5.77 -4.67 -6.26
CA GLU A 131 5.45 -5.70 -5.26
C GLU A 131 5.35 -5.10 -3.85
N GLU A 132 6.28 -4.21 -3.48
CA GLU A 132 6.24 -3.50 -2.20
C GLU A 132 5.02 -2.55 -2.11
N ARG A 133 4.69 -1.87 -3.20
CA ARG A 133 3.45 -1.07 -3.29
C ARG A 133 2.23 -1.93 -3.04
N ASP A 134 2.12 -3.06 -3.74
CA ASP A 134 0.95 -3.93 -3.66
C ASP A 134 0.79 -4.54 -2.27
N LEU A 135 1.90 -4.90 -1.62
CA LEU A 135 1.93 -5.29 -0.20
C LEU A 135 1.41 -4.17 0.70
N ALA A 136 1.88 -2.93 0.52
CA ALA A 136 1.46 -1.79 1.33
C ALA A 136 -0.03 -1.44 1.09
N THR A 137 -0.51 -1.51 -0.16
CA THR A 137 -1.93 -1.36 -0.50
C THR A 137 -2.79 -2.43 0.19
N ALA A 138 -2.34 -3.69 0.17
CA ALA A 138 -3.07 -4.79 0.81
C ALA A 138 -3.19 -4.58 2.33
N LYS A 139 -2.10 -4.15 2.99
CA LYS A 139 -2.13 -3.77 4.41
C LYS A 139 -3.12 -2.64 4.67
N TYR A 140 -3.09 -1.59 3.84
CA TYR A 140 -3.99 -0.44 3.95
C TYR A 140 -5.46 -0.86 3.92
N HIS A 141 -5.86 -1.71 2.97
CA HIS A 141 -7.25 -2.18 2.86
C HIS A 141 -7.73 -2.94 4.11
N HIS A 142 -6.86 -3.75 4.73
CA HIS A 142 -7.19 -4.44 5.99
C HIS A 142 -7.40 -3.46 7.14
N PHE A 143 -6.55 -2.43 7.26
CA PHE A 143 -6.69 -1.41 8.30
C PHE A 143 -7.93 -0.54 8.09
N GLU A 144 -8.31 -0.23 6.85
CA GLU A 144 -9.57 0.47 6.54
C GLU A 144 -10.79 -0.35 6.97
N LEU A 145 -10.85 -1.64 6.64
CA LEU A 145 -11.95 -2.51 7.06
C LEU A 145 -12.02 -2.66 8.59
N ALA A 146 -10.87 -2.79 9.26
CA ALA A 146 -10.82 -2.82 10.71
C ALA A 146 -11.34 -1.52 11.33
N SER A 147 -10.89 -0.36 10.81
CA SER A 147 -11.35 0.96 11.25
C SER A 147 -12.86 1.13 11.05
N ALA A 148 -13.41 0.71 9.90
CA ALA A 148 -14.85 0.71 9.66
C ALA A 148 -15.60 -0.17 10.67
N ALA A 149 -15.11 -1.37 10.95
CA ALA A 149 -15.72 -2.27 11.94
C ALA A 149 -15.73 -1.66 13.34
N PHE A 150 -14.63 -1.02 13.77
CA PHE A 150 -14.54 -0.33 15.06
C PHE A 150 -15.48 0.88 15.13
N GLN A 151 -15.56 1.69 14.07
CA GLN A 151 -16.48 2.84 14.03
C GLN A 151 -17.95 2.39 14.14
N ILE A 152 -18.36 1.37 13.39
CA ILE A 152 -19.72 0.79 13.50
C ILE A 152 -19.94 0.21 14.91
N GLY A 153 -18.94 -0.49 15.46
CA GLY A 153 -18.98 -1.02 16.82
C GLY A 153 -19.23 0.07 17.88
N ILE A 154 -18.56 1.22 17.77
CA ILE A 154 -18.76 2.38 18.66
C ILE A 154 -20.18 2.92 18.54
N VAL A 155 -20.71 3.06 17.31
CA VAL A 155 -22.08 3.54 17.08
C VAL A 155 -23.11 2.60 17.72
N LEU A 156 -22.95 1.28 17.57
CA LEU A 156 -23.87 0.30 18.15
C LEU A 156 -23.78 0.23 19.68
N ALA A 157 -22.57 0.32 20.25
CA ALA A 157 -22.39 0.40 21.70
C ALA A 157 -23.06 1.67 22.26
N SER A 158 -22.88 2.81 21.57
CA SER A 158 -23.53 4.07 21.96
C SER A 158 -25.06 3.98 21.87
N ALA A 159 -25.59 3.35 20.83
CA ALA A 159 -27.03 3.10 20.68
C ALA A 159 -27.59 2.18 21.78
N THR A 160 -26.78 1.25 22.30
CA THR A 160 -27.18 0.38 23.43
C THR A 160 -27.46 1.20 24.68
N ILE A 161 -26.60 2.18 25.01
CA ILE A 161 -26.78 3.06 26.17
C ILE A 161 -28.09 3.85 26.09
N ILE A 162 -28.45 4.30 24.87
CA ILE A 162 -29.66 5.12 24.65
C ILE A 162 -30.93 4.26 24.65
N THR A 163 -30.89 3.10 24.02
CA THR A 163 -32.09 2.27 23.75
C THR A 163 -32.33 1.18 24.79
N GLY A 164 -31.31 0.80 25.58
CA GLY A 164 -31.36 -0.34 26.50
C GLY A 164 -31.36 -1.72 25.83
N ILE A 165 -31.19 -1.79 24.50
CA ILE A 165 -31.26 -3.06 23.75
C ILE A 165 -29.91 -3.79 23.81
N ILE A 166 -29.77 -4.75 24.73
CA ILE A 166 -28.51 -5.49 24.96
C ILE A 166 -27.96 -6.21 23.71
N VAL A 167 -28.82 -6.59 22.76
CA VAL A 167 -28.39 -7.22 21.49
C VAL A 167 -27.43 -6.34 20.71
N LEU A 168 -27.59 -5.01 20.78
CA LEU A 168 -26.70 -4.06 20.11
C LEU A 168 -25.28 -4.11 20.69
N ALA A 169 -25.13 -4.33 21.99
CA ALA A 169 -23.82 -4.50 22.63
C ALA A 169 -23.15 -5.82 22.19
N TRP A 170 -23.91 -6.90 22.00
CA TRP A 170 -23.37 -8.15 21.46
C TRP A 170 -22.85 -7.99 20.03
N ILE A 171 -23.60 -7.31 19.16
CA ILE A 171 -23.17 -7.04 17.79
C ILE A 171 -21.94 -6.12 17.80
N SER A 172 -21.91 -5.10 18.65
CA SER A 172 -20.74 -4.24 18.84
C SER A 172 -19.49 -5.04 19.28
N GLY A 173 -19.64 -5.96 20.23
CA GLY A 173 -18.57 -6.86 20.66
C GLY A 173 -18.07 -7.75 19.52
N LEU A 174 -18.98 -8.33 18.72
CA LEU A 174 -18.63 -9.13 17.55
C LEU A 174 -17.84 -8.32 16.50
N LEU A 175 -18.30 -7.10 16.20
CA LEU A 175 -17.60 -6.20 15.27
C LEU A 175 -16.22 -5.79 15.80
N THR A 176 -16.08 -5.64 17.11
CA THR A 176 -14.78 -5.36 17.74
C THR A 176 -13.81 -6.52 17.53
N LEU A 177 -14.27 -7.76 17.74
CA LEU A 177 -13.46 -8.95 17.49
C LEU A 177 -13.10 -9.09 16.01
N ALA A 178 -14.05 -8.81 15.11
CA ALA A 178 -13.80 -8.80 13.68
C ALA A 178 -12.76 -7.73 13.29
N GLY A 179 -12.87 -6.52 13.84
CA GLY A 179 -11.89 -5.45 13.64
C GLY A 179 -10.49 -5.85 14.10
N ILE A 180 -10.36 -6.43 15.30
CA ILE A 180 -9.07 -6.94 15.83
C ILE A 180 -8.49 -8.01 14.90
N ALA A 181 -9.33 -8.95 14.44
CA ALA A 181 -8.89 -9.99 13.51
C ALA A 181 -8.39 -9.39 12.19
N MET A 182 -9.09 -8.39 11.64
CA MET A 182 -8.67 -7.69 10.43
C MET A 182 -7.37 -6.90 10.62
N THR A 183 -7.20 -6.20 11.75
CA THR A 183 -5.92 -5.53 12.08
C THR A 183 -4.77 -6.55 12.18
N ALA A 184 -4.99 -7.69 12.81
CA ALA A 184 -3.99 -8.74 12.91
C ALA A 184 -3.65 -9.35 11.53
N LEU A 185 -4.65 -9.60 10.69
CA LEU A 185 -4.44 -10.05 9.31
C LEU A 185 -3.66 -9.03 8.49
N GLY A 186 -3.96 -7.73 8.62
CA GLY A 186 -3.19 -6.66 7.98
C GLY A 186 -1.71 -6.65 8.39
N ILE A 187 -1.40 -6.96 9.65
CA ILE A 187 -0.01 -7.00 10.14
C ILE A 187 0.73 -8.26 9.67
N PHE A 188 0.10 -9.44 9.81
CA PHE A 188 0.81 -10.72 9.66
C PHE A 188 0.60 -11.41 8.32
N ALA A 189 -0.53 -11.17 7.65
CA ALA A 189 -0.90 -11.87 6.43
C ALA A 189 -1.74 -11.01 5.47
N PRO A 190 -1.21 -9.85 5.02
CA PRO A 190 -1.96 -8.89 4.20
C PRO A 190 -2.40 -9.44 2.84
N HIS A 191 -1.81 -10.55 2.36
CA HIS A 191 -2.17 -11.19 1.09
C HIS A 191 -3.31 -12.22 1.18
N LEU A 192 -3.79 -12.57 2.39
CA LEU A 192 -4.83 -13.62 2.54
C LEU A 192 -6.20 -13.18 2.01
N LEU A 193 -6.51 -11.89 2.05
CA LEU A 193 -7.72 -11.31 1.49
C LEU A 193 -7.34 -10.34 0.38
N HIS A 194 -7.53 -10.78 -0.86
CA HIS A 194 -7.50 -9.88 -2.01
C HIS A 194 -8.77 -9.05 -1.98
N LEU A 195 -8.66 -7.83 -1.44
CA LEU A 195 -9.71 -6.84 -1.44
C LEU A 195 -9.52 -5.95 -2.68
N PRO A 196 -10.56 -5.80 -3.52
CA PRO A 196 -10.49 -5.05 -4.77
C PRO A 196 -10.23 -3.56 -4.55
#